data_AF-A0A7Z9C1E0-F1
#
_entry.id   AF-A0A7Z9C1E0-F1
#
_cell.length_a   1.000
_cell.length_b   1.000
_cell.length_c   1.000
_cell.angle_alpha   90.00
_cell.angle_beta   90.00
_cell.angle_gamma   90.00
#
_symmetry.space_group_name_H-M   'P 1'
#
loop_
_entity.id
_entity.type
_entity.pdbx_description
1 polymer ?
#
loop_
_entity_poly.entity_id
_entity_poly.type
_entity_poly.pdbx_seq_one_letter_code
_entity_poly.pdbx_strand_id
1 'polypeptide(L)'
;MESRRSLRRSRRNRKTRYRQARFLNRTRKKGGSAPSLQHRVETTLTWVNKLIKLAPIGSIVQELVRFDLQQLENPEISGIEYQQGELQGYEVRQYLLEKWSRKCAYCGVENVPLEVEHIHPKSQGGTDRISNLTVACHDCNQKKGSQDIQDFLSGKPDLLHRILRQAKQPLKDAAVVNSTLLSHYLID
;
A
#
# COMPACT_ATOMS: atom_id res chain seq x y z
N MET A 1 -24.82 -0.33 4.44
CA MET A 1 -24.15 -1.30 3.52
C MET A 1 -23.41 -2.42 4.29
N GLU A 2 -22.98 -2.17 5.53
CA GLU A 2 -22.21 -3.11 6.37
C GLU A 2 -23.00 -4.30 6.93
N SER A 3 -24.27 -4.11 7.31
CA SER A 3 -25.14 -5.19 7.82
C SER A 3 -25.29 -6.33 6.80
N ARG A 4 -25.56 -5.98 5.53
CA ARG A 4 -25.60 -6.93 4.41
C ARG A 4 -24.25 -7.65 4.21
N ARG A 5 -23.13 -6.97 4.44
CA ARG A 5 -21.78 -7.53 4.33
C ARG A 5 -21.49 -8.53 5.46
N SER A 6 -21.89 -8.20 6.69
CA SER A 6 -21.72 -9.06 7.87
C SER A 6 -22.55 -10.34 7.75
N LEU A 7 -23.82 -10.23 7.35
CA LEU A 7 -24.71 -11.37 7.12
C LEU A 7 -24.17 -12.31 6.04
N ARG A 8 -23.63 -11.77 4.94
CA ARG A 8 -22.99 -12.55 3.87
C ARG A 8 -21.72 -13.27 4.35
N ARG A 9 -20.90 -12.64 5.23
CA ARG A 9 -19.73 -13.28 5.85
C ARG A 9 -20.17 -14.41 6.79
N SER A 10 -21.13 -14.15 7.68
CA SER A 10 -21.64 -15.14 8.63
C SER A 10 -22.20 -16.38 7.93
N ARG A 11 -22.99 -16.20 6.86
CA ARG A 11 -23.51 -17.33 6.05
C ARG A 11 -22.38 -18.16 5.41
N ARG A 12 -21.30 -17.51 4.95
CA ARG A 12 -20.14 -18.21 4.35
C ARG A 12 -19.35 -19.01 5.37
N ASN A 13 -19.22 -18.52 6.61
CA ASN A 13 -18.44 -19.17 7.67
C ASN A 13 -19.20 -20.30 8.38
N ARG A 14 -20.54 -20.21 8.52
CA ARG A 14 -21.34 -21.26 9.20
C ARG A 14 -21.45 -22.58 8.43
N LYS A 15 -21.15 -22.59 7.12
CA LYS A 15 -21.29 -23.77 6.24
C LYS A 15 -19.94 -24.23 5.67
N THR A 16 -18.90 -24.24 6.50
CA THR A 16 -17.52 -24.62 6.11
C THR A 16 -17.23 -26.11 6.25
N ARG A 17 -18.07 -26.88 6.97
CA ARG A 17 -17.81 -28.31 7.30
C ARG A 17 -17.53 -29.21 6.10
N TYR A 18 -18.12 -28.91 4.93
CA TYR A 18 -17.88 -29.63 3.67
C TYR A 18 -17.34 -28.73 2.55
N ARG A 19 -16.98 -27.48 2.86
CA ARG A 19 -16.56 -26.50 1.85
C ARG A 19 -15.05 -26.53 1.73
N GLN A 20 -14.54 -27.28 0.75
CA GLN A 20 -13.12 -27.27 0.40
C GLN A 20 -12.61 -25.84 0.23
N ALA A 21 -11.39 -25.61 0.71
CA ALA A 21 -10.80 -24.29 0.74
C ALA A 21 -10.56 -23.77 -0.69
N ARG A 22 -10.98 -22.52 -0.93
CA ARG A 22 -11.13 -21.95 -2.29
C ARG A 22 -9.82 -21.56 -2.97
N PHE A 23 -8.66 -21.73 -2.33
CA PHE A 23 -7.38 -21.31 -2.90
C PHE A 23 -6.98 -22.16 -4.12
N LEU A 24 -7.22 -23.47 -4.09
CA LEU A 24 -6.95 -24.36 -5.23
C LEU A 24 -8.01 -24.26 -6.35
N ASN A 25 -9.24 -23.83 -6.01
CA ASN A 25 -10.37 -23.74 -6.96
C ASN A 25 -10.50 -22.36 -7.62
N ARG A 26 -9.58 -21.42 -7.34
CA ARG A 26 -9.48 -20.15 -8.06
C ARG A 26 -8.53 -20.30 -9.23
N THR A 27 -8.94 -21.04 -10.26
CA THR A 27 -8.29 -20.92 -11.55
C THR A 27 -8.72 -19.59 -12.17
N ARG A 28 -7.83 -18.59 -12.16
CA ARG A 28 -7.99 -17.46 -13.09
C ARG A 28 -7.78 -18.03 -14.49
N LYS A 29 -8.72 -17.80 -15.40
CA LYS A 29 -8.44 -18.00 -16.83
C LYS A 29 -7.18 -17.19 -17.17
N LYS A 30 -6.24 -17.81 -17.89
CA LYS A 30 -5.03 -17.13 -18.37
C LYS A 30 -5.46 -15.89 -19.16
N GLY A 31 -4.99 -14.71 -18.75
CA GLY A 31 -5.39 -13.42 -19.36
C GLY A 31 -6.67 -12.77 -18.81
N GLY A 32 -7.32 -13.36 -17.81
CA GLY A 32 -8.52 -12.76 -17.19
C GLY A 32 -8.20 -11.52 -16.36
N SER A 33 -8.82 -10.39 -16.70
CA SER A 33 -8.78 -9.18 -15.90
C SER A 33 -9.56 -9.33 -14.58
N ALA A 34 -9.31 -8.45 -13.61
CA ALA A 34 -10.07 -8.48 -12.35
C ALA A 34 -11.57 -8.23 -12.62
N PRO A 35 -12.52 -8.86 -11.88
CA PRO A 35 -13.94 -8.74 -12.16
C PRO A 35 -14.47 -7.31 -12.25
N SER A 36 -13.89 -6.38 -11.49
CA SER A 36 -14.22 -4.95 -11.55
C SER A 36 -13.78 -4.29 -12.86
N LEU A 37 -12.61 -4.65 -13.38
CA LEU A 37 -12.10 -4.16 -14.67
C LEU A 37 -12.88 -4.78 -15.82
N GLN A 38 -13.17 -6.08 -15.74
CA GLN A 38 -13.98 -6.78 -16.72
C GLN A 38 -15.38 -6.15 -16.84
N HIS A 39 -16.02 -5.85 -15.71
CA HIS A 39 -17.32 -5.19 -15.70
C HIS A 39 -17.32 -3.82 -16.40
N ARG A 40 -16.25 -3.03 -16.26
CA ARG A 40 -16.11 -1.75 -16.97
C ARG A 40 -16.07 -1.96 -18.48
N VAL A 41 -15.24 -2.90 -18.94
CA VAL A 41 -15.12 -3.26 -20.37
C VAL A 41 -16.48 -3.72 -20.92
N GLU A 42 -17.14 -4.64 -20.22
CA GLU A 42 -18.45 -5.19 -20.65
C GLU A 42 -19.53 -4.12 -20.72
N THR A 43 -19.53 -3.17 -19.76
CA THR A 43 -20.48 -2.06 -19.74
C THR A 43 -20.24 -1.11 -20.92
N THR A 44 -18.99 -0.74 -21.19
CA THR A 44 -18.64 0.10 -22.34
C THR A 44 -19.05 -0.59 -23.65
N LEU A 45 -18.72 -1.87 -23.82
CA LEU A 45 -19.11 -2.64 -25.01
C LEU A 45 -20.64 -2.73 -25.18
N THR A 46 -21.38 -2.88 -24.08
CA THR A 46 -22.85 -2.90 -24.11
C THR A 46 -23.41 -1.60 -24.69
N TRP A 47 -22.86 -0.45 -24.28
CA TRP A 47 -23.29 0.85 -24.80
C TRP A 47 -22.86 1.07 -26.25
N VAL A 48 -21.62 0.73 -26.59
CA VAL A 48 -21.12 0.79 -27.98
C VAL A 48 -22.02 -0.01 -28.91
N ASN A 49 -22.33 -1.26 -28.56
CA ASN A 49 -23.20 -2.13 -29.37
C ASN A 49 -24.63 -1.59 -29.50
N LYS A 50 -25.16 -0.91 -28.47
CA LYS A 50 -26.46 -0.25 -28.56
C LYS A 50 -26.42 0.96 -29.49
N LEU A 51 -25.37 1.77 -29.42
CA LEU A 51 -25.22 2.96 -30.24
C LEU A 51 -25.04 2.60 -31.73
N ILE A 52 -24.25 1.57 -32.04
CA ILE A 52 -24.09 1.05 -33.42
C ILE A 52 -25.43 0.60 -34.02
N LYS A 53 -26.32 0.03 -33.20
CA LYS A 53 -27.67 -0.38 -33.65
C LYS A 53 -28.60 0.79 -33.93
N LEU A 54 -28.38 1.94 -33.29
CA LEU A 54 -29.25 3.12 -33.40
C LEU A 54 -28.80 4.07 -34.51
N ALA A 55 -27.50 4.14 -34.80
CA ALA A 55 -26.95 5.00 -35.84
C ALA A 55 -25.67 4.40 -36.44
N PRO A 56 -25.38 4.65 -37.73
CA PRO A 56 -24.11 4.27 -38.33
C PRO A 56 -22.97 5.09 -37.70
N ILE A 57 -22.13 4.43 -36.89
CA ILE A 57 -20.96 5.04 -36.26
C ILE A 57 -19.77 4.92 -37.20
N GLY A 58 -19.22 6.06 -37.65
CA GLY A 58 -18.06 6.10 -38.53
C GLY A 58 -16.71 5.89 -37.84
N SER A 59 -16.58 6.25 -36.56
CA SER A 59 -15.39 5.98 -35.75
C SER A 59 -15.70 6.02 -34.26
N ILE A 60 -14.89 5.30 -33.47
CA ILE A 60 -14.93 5.32 -32.00
C ILE A 60 -13.51 5.65 -31.54
N VAL A 61 -13.38 6.73 -30.77
CA VAL A 61 -12.10 7.14 -30.17
C VAL A 61 -12.21 6.97 -28.66
N GLN A 62 -11.26 6.26 -28.08
CA GLN A 62 -11.15 6.11 -26.63
C GLN A 62 -9.83 6.74 -26.17
N GLU A 63 -9.92 7.68 -25.24
CA GLU A 63 -8.74 8.23 -24.57
C GLU A 63 -8.22 7.21 -23.55
N LEU A 64 -7.05 6.66 -23.81
CA LEU A 64 -6.36 5.77 -22.88
C LEU A 64 -5.52 6.62 -21.94
N VAL A 65 -6.11 7.05 -20.83
CA VAL A 65 -5.35 7.81 -19.84
C VAL A 65 -4.49 6.85 -19.00
N ARG A 66 -3.19 6.82 -19.30
CA ARG A 66 -2.19 6.15 -18.48
C ARG A 66 -1.61 7.16 -17.50
N PHE A 67 -2.25 7.30 -16.35
CA PHE A 67 -1.63 8.04 -15.25
C PHE A 67 -0.61 7.13 -14.56
N ASP A 68 0.66 7.43 -14.80
CA ASP A 68 1.74 6.83 -14.03
C ASP A 68 1.91 7.64 -12.74
N LEU A 69 1.24 7.17 -11.68
CA LEU A 69 1.27 7.83 -10.36
C LEU A 69 2.69 7.89 -9.79
N GLN A 70 3.59 6.98 -10.20
CA GLN A 70 4.97 6.95 -9.73
C GLN A 70 5.78 8.04 -10.44
N GLN A 71 5.62 8.18 -11.75
CA GLN A 71 6.23 9.26 -12.53
C GLN A 71 5.68 10.65 -12.16
N LEU A 72 4.42 10.75 -11.71
CA LEU A 72 3.84 11.98 -11.16
C LEU A 72 4.48 12.40 -9.83
N GLU A 73 4.88 11.44 -8.99
CA GLU A 73 5.56 11.71 -7.71
C GLU A 73 7.06 11.95 -7.88
N ASN A 74 7.70 11.26 -8.82
CA ASN A 74 9.10 11.47 -9.19
C ASN A 74 9.26 11.46 -10.72
N PRO A 75 9.32 12.64 -11.35
CA PRO A 75 9.36 12.80 -12.81
C PRO A 75 10.60 12.19 -13.49
N GLU A 76 11.68 11.95 -12.74
CA GLU A 76 12.94 11.44 -13.27
C GLU A 76 13.04 9.90 -13.23
N ILE A 77 12.02 9.19 -12.71
CA ILE A 77 12.03 7.72 -12.64
C ILE A 77 12.25 7.11 -14.01
N SER A 78 13.25 6.22 -14.12
CA SER A 78 13.57 5.55 -15.37
C SER A 78 13.94 4.06 -15.21
N GLY A 79 13.57 3.27 -16.22
CA GLY A 79 14.05 1.91 -16.41
C GLY A 79 13.82 0.96 -15.23
N ILE A 80 14.92 0.58 -14.58
CA ILE A 80 14.95 -0.41 -13.52
C ILE A 80 14.26 0.12 -12.24
N GLU A 81 14.25 1.42 -11.99
CA GLU A 81 13.62 2.08 -10.83
C GLU A 81 12.09 1.89 -10.79
N TYR A 82 11.47 1.59 -11.94
CA TYR A 82 10.06 1.20 -12.02
C TYR A 82 9.78 -0.17 -11.37
N GLN A 83 10.72 -1.10 -11.53
CA GLN A 83 10.63 -2.46 -10.98
C GLN A 83 11.23 -2.53 -9.57
N GLN A 84 12.21 -1.66 -9.31
CA GLN A 84 12.95 -1.51 -8.09
C GLN A 84 12.41 -0.31 -7.32
N GLY A 85 11.24 -0.46 -6.70
CA GLY A 85 10.71 0.58 -5.80
C GLY A 85 11.67 0.86 -4.64
N GLU A 86 11.38 1.88 -3.81
CA GLU A 86 12.20 2.25 -2.62
C GLU A 86 12.59 1.08 -1.69
N LEU A 87 11.86 -0.05 -1.77
CA LEU A 87 12.03 -1.25 -0.97
C LEU A 87 12.86 -2.36 -1.65
N GLN A 88 13.44 -2.12 -2.82
CA GLN A 88 14.06 -3.21 -3.54
C GLN A 88 15.30 -3.73 -2.80
N GLY A 89 15.21 -4.98 -2.34
CA GLY A 89 16.22 -5.62 -1.47
C GLY A 89 15.91 -5.52 0.03
N TYR A 90 14.87 -4.80 0.45
CA TYR A 90 14.51 -4.62 1.85
C TYR A 90 13.14 -5.19 2.19
N GLU A 91 13.05 -5.84 3.34
CA GLU A 91 11.78 -5.92 4.05
C GLU A 91 11.37 -4.52 4.53
N VAL A 92 10.10 -4.14 4.35
CA VAL A 92 9.55 -2.84 4.79
C VAL A 92 9.97 -2.47 6.20
N ARG A 93 9.99 -3.47 7.09
CA ARG A 93 10.40 -3.32 8.48
C ARG A 93 11.87 -2.91 8.61
N GLN A 94 12.78 -3.55 7.89
CA GLN A 94 14.22 -3.23 7.95
C GLN A 94 14.49 -1.83 7.40
N TYR A 95 13.88 -1.49 6.26
CA TYR A 95 13.96 -0.15 5.68
C TYR A 95 13.51 0.94 6.68
N LEU A 96 12.36 0.72 7.34
CA LEU A 96 11.85 1.66 8.33
C LEU A 96 12.76 1.71 9.57
N LEU A 97 13.27 0.58 10.05
CA LEU A 97 14.21 0.59 11.17
C LEU A 97 15.45 1.42 10.86
N GLU A 98 16.01 1.31 9.66
CA GLU A 98 17.18 2.10 9.25
C GLU A 98 16.82 3.59 9.10
N LYS A 99 15.72 3.88 8.39
CA LYS A 99 15.22 5.25 8.16
C LYS A 99 14.95 6.03 9.45
N TRP A 100 14.52 5.34 10.49
CA TRP A 100 14.22 5.92 11.80
C TRP A 100 15.34 5.68 12.82
N SER A 101 16.53 5.28 12.35
CA SER A 101 17.73 5.05 13.18
C SER A 101 17.49 4.10 14.36
N ARG A 102 16.57 3.15 14.20
CA ARG A 102 16.13 2.17 15.21
C ARG A 102 15.64 2.81 16.51
N LYS A 103 15.05 4.02 16.40
CA LYS A 103 14.46 4.76 17.53
C LYS A 103 12.96 4.94 17.31
N CYS A 104 12.19 4.93 18.38
CA CYS A 104 10.76 5.28 18.30
C CYS A 104 10.60 6.71 17.76
N ALA A 105 9.78 6.88 16.71
CA ALA A 105 9.51 8.17 16.10
C ALA A 105 8.93 9.21 17.08
N TYR A 106 8.22 8.75 18.11
CA TYR A 106 7.50 9.61 19.05
C TYR A 106 8.30 9.96 20.30
N CYS A 107 8.86 8.96 20.99
CA CYS A 107 9.57 9.17 22.26
C CYS A 107 11.09 9.06 22.15
N GLY A 108 11.63 8.61 21.01
CA GLY A 108 13.07 8.47 20.79
C GLY A 108 13.73 7.29 21.51
N VAL A 109 12.96 6.44 22.22
CA VAL A 109 13.52 5.26 22.90
C VAL A 109 14.17 4.31 21.89
N GLU A 110 15.28 3.71 22.32
CA GLU A 110 16.13 2.79 21.56
C GLU A 110 16.20 1.45 22.28
N ASN A 111 16.70 0.41 21.62
CA ASN A 111 16.90 -0.93 22.21
C ASN A 111 15.64 -1.58 22.80
N VAL A 112 14.47 -1.19 22.28
CA VAL A 112 13.18 -1.83 22.58
C VAL A 112 12.57 -2.43 21.32
N PRO A 113 11.65 -3.40 21.44
CA PRO A 113 10.87 -3.86 20.30
C PRO A 113 10.09 -2.69 19.69
N LEU A 114 10.39 -2.40 18.41
CA LEU A 114 9.68 -1.39 17.62
C LEU A 114 8.68 -2.06 16.69
N GLU A 115 7.51 -1.45 16.56
CA GLU A 115 6.41 -1.86 15.72
C GLU A 115 6.28 -0.91 14.53
N VAL A 116 5.85 -1.43 13.38
CA VAL A 116 5.54 -0.59 12.21
C VAL A 116 4.19 0.06 12.45
N GLU A 117 4.14 1.37 12.30
CA GLU A 117 2.99 2.18 12.68
C GLU A 117 2.58 3.11 11.54
N HIS A 118 1.27 3.34 11.38
CA HIS A 118 0.72 4.20 10.33
C HIS A 118 0.49 5.63 10.85
N ILE A 119 1.23 6.60 10.30
CA ILE A 119 1.07 8.03 10.60
C ILE A 119 -0.40 8.43 10.49
N HIS A 120 -0.98 8.24 9.29
CA HIS A 120 -2.41 8.29 9.07
C HIS A 120 -3.01 6.90 9.29
N PRO A 121 -3.88 6.70 10.30
CA PRO A 121 -4.40 5.38 10.65
C PRO A 121 -5.12 4.69 9.49
N LYS A 122 -4.93 3.38 9.36
CA LYS A 122 -5.59 2.56 8.32
C LYS A 122 -7.12 2.60 8.42
N SER A 123 -7.66 2.69 9.63
CA SER A 123 -9.10 2.85 9.88
C SER A 123 -9.68 4.14 9.30
N GLN A 124 -8.84 5.17 9.11
CA GLN A 124 -9.20 6.47 8.55
C GLN A 124 -8.76 6.63 7.08
N GLY A 125 -8.37 5.54 6.42
CA GLY A 125 -7.95 5.55 5.00
C GLY A 125 -6.44 5.66 4.78
N GLY A 126 -5.63 5.48 5.83
CA GLY A 126 -4.17 5.37 5.72
C GLY A 126 -3.70 4.32 4.71
N THR A 127 -2.72 4.69 3.90
CA THR A 127 -2.10 3.79 2.93
C THR A 127 -0.93 3.02 3.56
N ASP A 128 -0.57 1.86 2.99
CA ASP A 128 0.62 1.09 3.39
C ASP A 128 1.89 1.60 2.67
N ARG A 129 1.90 2.83 2.16
CA ARG A 129 3.09 3.46 1.52
C ARG A 129 4.12 3.82 2.58
N ILE A 130 5.41 3.74 2.25
CA ILE A 130 6.53 4.10 3.14
C ILE A 130 6.38 5.52 3.70
N SER A 131 5.89 6.45 2.88
CA SER A 131 5.65 7.85 3.28
C SER A 131 4.58 8.03 4.35
N ASN A 132 3.79 6.98 4.65
CA ASN A 132 2.79 6.94 5.71
C ASN A 132 3.19 6.01 6.88
N LEU A 133 4.39 5.42 6.86
CA LEU A 133 4.83 4.46 7.86
C LEU A 133 5.97 5.00 8.73
N THR A 134 5.92 4.67 10.01
CA THR A 134 6.98 4.94 10.99
C THR A 134 7.30 3.71 11.82
N VAL A 135 8.26 3.83 12.73
CA VAL A 135 8.47 2.86 13.81
C VAL A 135 8.15 3.49 15.16
N ALA A 136 7.43 2.74 16.00
CA ALA A 136 7.04 3.18 17.33
C ALA A 136 7.27 2.07 18.36
N CYS A 137 7.58 2.43 19.61
CA CYS A 137 7.53 1.45 20.69
C CYS A 137 6.09 1.03 20.98
N HIS A 138 5.92 -0.13 21.59
CA HIS A 138 4.59 -0.68 21.92
C HIS A 138 3.69 0.33 22.65
N ASP A 139 4.23 1.03 23.66
CA ASP A 139 3.47 1.99 24.45
C ASP A 139 3.00 3.19 23.63
N CYS A 140 3.87 3.73 22.76
CA CYS A 140 3.50 4.86 21.90
C CYS A 140 2.48 4.42 20.84
N ASN A 141 2.67 3.24 20.24
CA ASN A 141 1.73 2.70 19.25
C ASN A 141 0.34 2.48 19.87
N GLN A 142 0.27 1.88 21.07
CA GLN A 142 -0.98 1.72 21.80
C GLN A 142 -1.64 3.06 22.18
N LYS A 143 -0.85 4.03 22.66
CA LYS A 143 -1.37 5.35 23.05
C LYS A 143 -1.96 6.12 21.88
N LYS A 144 -1.31 6.07 20.71
CA LYS A 144 -1.85 6.69 19.48
C LYS A 144 -3.06 5.91 18.97
N GLY A 145 -2.96 4.59 18.89
CA GLY A 145 -4.03 3.73 18.40
C GLY A 145 -4.53 4.19 17.02
N SER A 146 -5.82 4.50 16.91
CA SER A 146 -6.44 5.00 15.68
C SER A 146 -6.58 6.52 15.61
N GLN A 147 -5.90 7.27 16.49
CA GLN A 147 -5.93 8.74 16.49
C GLN A 147 -5.11 9.30 15.34
N ASP A 148 -5.51 10.47 14.84
CA ASP A 148 -4.68 11.23 13.90
C ASP A 148 -3.38 11.67 14.61
N ILE A 149 -2.27 11.71 13.86
CA ILE A 149 -0.98 12.12 14.41
C ILE A 149 -1.00 13.57 14.92
N GLN A 150 -1.81 14.44 14.32
CA GLN A 150 -1.96 15.83 14.73
C GLN A 150 -2.58 15.94 16.13
N ASP A 151 -3.62 15.12 16.38
CA ASP A 151 -4.28 15.08 17.68
C ASP A 151 -3.33 14.50 18.75
N PHE A 152 -2.65 13.40 18.41
CA PHE A 152 -1.71 12.72 19.30
C PHE A 152 -0.52 13.61 19.70
N LEU A 153 -0.07 14.48 18.80
CA LEU A 153 1.06 15.39 19.00
C LEU A 153 0.65 16.86 19.16
N SER A 154 -0.60 17.13 19.55
CA SER A 154 -1.13 18.50 19.72
C SER A 154 -0.27 19.41 20.60
N GLY A 155 0.41 18.86 21.62
CA GLY A 155 1.34 19.59 22.48
C GLY A 155 2.79 19.66 22.00
N LYS A 156 3.13 19.11 20.82
CA LYS A 156 4.50 18.99 20.29
C LYS A 156 4.55 19.23 18.76
N PRO A 157 4.30 20.46 18.28
CA PRO A 157 4.25 20.76 16.85
C PRO A 157 5.60 20.52 16.14
N ASP A 158 6.71 20.83 16.80
CA ASP A 158 8.05 20.62 16.22
C ASP A 158 8.34 19.15 15.92
N LEU A 159 7.86 18.25 16.80
CA LEU A 159 8.00 16.81 16.62
C LEU A 159 7.14 16.31 15.47
N LEU A 160 5.89 16.79 15.40
CA LEU A 160 4.97 16.48 14.30
C LEU A 160 5.59 16.84 12.94
N HIS A 161 6.09 18.07 12.80
CA HIS A 161 6.70 18.52 11.55
C HIS A 161 7.96 17.73 11.19
N ARG A 162 8.76 17.34 12.18
CA ARG A 162 9.94 16.48 11.98
C ARG A 162 9.55 15.10 11.45
N ILE A 163 8.57 14.46 12.07
CA ILE A 163 8.07 13.14 11.66
C ILE A 163 7.52 13.19 10.24
N LEU A 164 6.66 14.17 9.93
CA LEU A 164 6.06 14.32 8.60
C LEU A 164 7.11 14.59 7.51
N ARG A 165 8.16 15.37 7.84
CA ARG A 165 9.26 15.64 6.92
C ARG A 165 10.10 14.38 6.68
N GLN A 166 10.49 13.68 7.73
CA GLN A 166 11.30 12.46 7.64
C GLN A 166 10.55 11.33 6.92
N ALA A 167 9.24 11.18 7.17
CA ALA A 167 8.42 10.18 6.50
C ALA A 167 8.44 10.35 4.98
N LYS A 168 8.40 11.59 4.48
CA LYS A 168 8.45 11.91 3.04
C LYS A 168 9.85 11.80 2.42
N GLN A 169 10.91 11.82 3.21
CA GLN A 169 12.28 11.75 2.69
C GLN A 169 12.66 10.30 2.34
N PRO A 170 13.13 10.02 1.12
CA PRO A 170 13.72 8.72 0.81
C PRO A 170 15.03 8.53 1.60
N LEU A 171 15.42 7.28 1.84
CA LEU A 171 16.75 6.98 2.36
C LEU A 171 17.77 7.37 1.28
N LYS A 172 18.65 8.33 1.56
CA LYS A 172 19.64 8.84 0.59
C LYS A 172 20.54 7.72 0.02
N ASP A 173 20.76 6.67 0.80
CA ASP A 173 21.67 5.56 0.50
C ASP A 173 20.98 4.19 0.53
N ALA A 174 19.76 4.07 0.00
CA ALA A 174 19.13 2.75 -0.16
C ALA A 174 20.02 1.77 -0.97
N ALA A 175 20.82 2.32 -1.90
CA ALA A 175 21.79 1.59 -2.71
C ALA A 175 23.05 1.13 -1.94
N VAL A 176 23.51 1.87 -0.93
CA VAL A 176 24.74 1.50 -0.18
C VAL A 176 24.47 0.31 0.73
N VAL A 177 23.32 0.27 1.41
CA VAL A 177 22.99 -0.82 2.34
C VAL A 177 22.66 -2.13 1.59
N ASN A 178 22.28 -2.07 0.30
CA ASN A 178 22.13 -3.26 -0.55
C ASN A 178 23.45 -4.02 -0.75
N SER A 179 24.61 -3.33 -0.66
CA SER A 179 25.92 -3.98 -0.69
C SER A 179 26.21 -4.80 0.57
N THR A 180 25.75 -4.34 1.74
CA THR A 180 25.95 -5.02 3.04
C THR A 180 25.04 -6.23 3.24
N LEU A 181 23.87 -6.26 2.61
CA LEU A 181 22.98 -7.42 2.66
C LEU A 181 23.52 -8.59 1.82
N LEU A 182 24.15 -8.32 0.66
CA LEU A 182 24.82 -9.36 -0.14
C LEU A 182 25.97 -10.04 0.62
N SER A 183 26.71 -9.31 1.48
CA SER A 183 27.78 -9.92 2.29
C SER A 183 27.27 -10.87 3.38
N HIS A 184 26.05 -10.67 3.88
CA HIS A 184 25.49 -11.53 4.92
C HIS A 184 24.91 -12.85 4.40
N TYR A 185 24.56 -12.92 3.10
CA TYR A 185 24.04 -14.14 2.46
C TYR A 185 25.13 -15.01 1.81
N LEU A 186 26.41 -14.63 1.87
CA LEU A 186 27.54 -15.35 1.26
C LEU A 186 28.47 -16.03 2.28
N ILE A 187 28.07 -16.11 3.56
CA ILE A 187 28.88 -16.70 4.64
C ILE A 187 28.22 -17.94 5.27
N ASP A 188 27.02 -18.35 4.82
CA ASP A 188 26.38 -19.61 5.23
C ASP A 188 26.36 -20.65 4.10
#